data_AF-A0A2R6KZ09-F1
#
_entry.id   AF-A0A2R6KZ09-F1
#
_cell.length_a   1.000
_cell.length_b   1.000
_cell.length_c   1.000
_cell.angle_alpha   90.00
_cell.angle_beta   90.00
_cell.angle_gamma   90.00
#
_symmetry.space_group_name_H-M   'P 1'
#
loop_
_entity.id
_entity.type
_entity.pdbx_description
1 polymer ?
#
loop_
_entity_poly.entity_id
_entity_poly.type
_entity_poly.pdbx_seq_one_letter_code
_entity_poly.pdbx_strand_id
1 'polypeptide(L)'
;MTTFNYTVDTAEGTRVDDVEGRVDFDAMRARQRVVSDRPNFNGTVEIYRTDGTLYRRSETENDTSFQRREQAFDAENLTALDPVRPLLSNISGYEASVGDRDGATIVVYEKDSSEGVDSFYGIRDSANITSFSGRFAVDADGIVRSASYELGYIVDGQERTLAVEYTVSAVGETSVSEPDWTDRA
;
A
#
# COMPACT_ATOMS: atom_id res chain seq x y z
N MET A 1 -3.11 -3.15 -11.94
CA MET A 1 -2.56 -3.94 -10.81
C MET A 1 -1.68 -3.06 -9.93
N THR A 2 -1.81 -3.19 -8.62
CA THR A 2 -0.96 -2.54 -7.62
C THR A 2 -0.30 -3.60 -6.75
N THR A 3 0.94 -3.34 -6.34
CA THR A 3 1.65 -4.17 -5.37
C THR A 3 2.32 -3.25 -4.38
N PHE A 4 2.25 -3.55 -3.09
CA PHE A 4 3.04 -2.85 -2.09
C PHE A 4 3.52 -3.76 -0.97
N ASN A 5 4.74 -3.53 -0.53
CA ASN A 5 5.31 -4.10 0.69
C ASN A 5 5.33 -3.01 1.76
N TYR A 6 4.93 -3.39 2.97
CA TYR A 6 4.91 -2.53 4.13
C TYR A 6 5.65 -3.26 5.27
N THR A 7 6.77 -2.70 5.70
CA THR A 7 7.56 -3.24 6.81
C THR A 7 7.64 -2.19 7.92
N VAL A 8 7.10 -2.52 9.11
CA VAL A 8 7.13 -1.63 10.27
C VAL A 8 7.78 -2.34 11.45
N ASP A 9 8.76 -1.68 12.06
CA ASP A 9 9.31 -2.10 13.34
C ASP A 9 8.45 -1.54 14.48
N THR A 10 7.98 -2.40 15.38
CA THR A 10 7.10 -2.01 16.49
C THR A 10 7.62 -2.56 17.82
N ALA A 11 7.06 -2.10 18.94
CA ALA A 11 7.45 -2.59 20.27
C ALA A 11 7.17 -4.09 20.43
N GLU A 12 6.19 -4.61 19.69
CA GLU A 12 5.76 -5.99 19.72
C GLU A 12 6.61 -6.88 18.79
N GLY A 13 7.45 -6.26 17.94
CA GLY A 13 8.30 -6.85 16.92
C GLY A 13 8.00 -6.34 15.52
N THR A 14 8.73 -6.84 14.52
CA THR A 14 8.58 -6.42 13.12
C THR A 14 7.31 -7.00 12.51
N ARG A 15 6.55 -6.15 11.81
CA ARG A 15 5.41 -6.55 10.98
C ARG A 15 5.76 -6.31 9.51
N VAL A 16 5.55 -7.32 8.69
CA VAL A 16 5.67 -7.26 7.23
C VAL A 16 4.31 -7.58 6.63
N ASP A 17 3.81 -6.72 5.75
CA ASP A 17 2.64 -6.99 4.91
C ASP A 17 3.01 -6.89 3.44
N ASP A 18 2.80 -7.97 2.69
CA ASP A 18 2.84 -7.99 1.23
C ASP A 18 1.42 -7.90 0.69
N VAL A 19 1.14 -6.85 -0.09
CA VAL A 19 -0.19 -6.59 -0.61
C VAL A 19 -0.18 -6.57 -2.13
N GLU A 20 -1.04 -7.38 -2.73
CA GLU A 20 -1.37 -7.35 -4.15
C GLU A 20 -2.82 -6.88 -4.33
N GLY A 21 -3.01 -5.85 -5.15
CA GLY A 21 -4.31 -5.28 -5.51
C GLY A 21 -4.57 -5.36 -7.01
N ARG A 22 -5.79 -5.71 -7.39
CA ARG A 22 -6.28 -5.68 -8.77
C ARG A 22 -7.65 -5.04 -8.77
N VAL A 23 -7.87 -4.10 -9.68
CA VAL A 23 -9.13 -3.38 -9.82
C VAL A 23 -9.49 -3.32 -11.29
N ASP A 24 -10.71 -3.73 -11.59
CA ASP A 24 -11.38 -3.67 -12.87
C ASP A 24 -12.58 -2.73 -12.69
N PHE A 25 -12.42 -1.47 -13.12
CA PHE A 25 -13.43 -0.43 -12.91
C PHE A 25 -14.65 -0.62 -13.82
N ASP A 26 -14.47 -1.22 -15.01
CA ASP A 26 -15.56 -1.47 -15.95
C ASP A 26 -16.50 -2.56 -15.44
N ALA A 27 -15.94 -3.61 -14.83
CA ALA A 27 -16.72 -4.66 -14.20
C ALA A 27 -17.11 -4.38 -12.73
N MET A 28 -16.64 -3.25 -12.16
CA MET A 28 -16.74 -2.94 -10.72
C MET A 28 -16.29 -4.09 -9.82
N ARG A 29 -15.14 -4.67 -10.16
CA ARG A 29 -14.55 -5.81 -9.45
C ARG A 29 -13.18 -5.47 -8.93
N ALA A 30 -12.90 -5.87 -7.70
CA ALA A 30 -11.58 -5.71 -7.13
C ALA A 30 -11.20 -6.92 -6.29
N ARG A 31 -9.92 -7.27 -6.35
CA ARG A 31 -9.33 -8.30 -5.50
C ARG A 31 -8.10 -7.73 -4.83
N GLN A 32 -7.98 -8.01 -3.54
CA GLN A 32 -6.82 -7.66 -2.74
C GLN A 32 -6.37 -8.90 -1.98
N ARG A 33 -5.08 -9.20 -2.01
CA ARG A 33 -4.45 -10.23 -1.20
C ARG A 33 -3.42 -9.58 -0.31
N VAL A 34 -3.49 -9.84 0.98
CA VAL A 34 -2.55 -9.38 2.00
C VAL A 34 -1.94 -10.62 2.65
N VAL A 35 -0.63 -10.78 2.54
CA VAL A 35 0.14 -11.75 3.31
C VAL A 35 0.81 -10.99 4.44
N SER A 36 0.51 -11.35 5.68
CA SER A 36 1.07 -10.67 6.85
C SER A 36 1.92 -11.63 7.66
N ASP A 37 3.14 -11.21 7.98
CA ASP A 37 4.02 -11.83 8.94
C ASP A 37 4.26 -10.86 10.11
N ARG A 38 3.84 -11.27 11.32
CA ARG A 38 4.04 -10.51 12.55
C ARG A 38 4.01 -11.44 13.77
N PRO A 39 4.59 -11.04 14.91
CA PRO A 39 4.88 -11.94 16.04
C PRO A 39 3.69 -12.74 16.59
N ASN A 40 2.47 -12.24 16.44
CA ASN A 40 1.24 -12.87 16.94
C ASN A 40 0.25 -13.27 15.84
N PHE A 41 0.62 -13.14 14.57
CA PHE A 41 -0.23 -13.47 13.44
C PHE A 41 0.62 -13.68 12.19
N ASN A 42 0.60 -14.90 11.67
CA ASN A 42 1.03 -15.19 10.32
C ASN A 42 -0.17 -15.70 9.53
N GLY A 43 -0.48 -15.07 8.41
CA GLY A 43 -1.69 -15.41 7.68
C GLY A 43 -1.90 -14.63 6.39
N THR A 44 -2.89 -15.07 5.63
CA THR A 44 -3.32 -14.43 4.39
C THR A 44 -4.75 -13.93 4.55
N VAL A 45 -5.00 -12.68 4.16
CA VAL A 45 -6.34 -12.13 4.00
C VAL A 45 -6.56 -11.87 2.51
N GLU A 46 -7.62 -12.45 1.96
CA GLU A 46 -8.09 -12.13 0.62
C GLU A 46 -9.42 -11.39 0.70
N ILE A 47 -9.53 -10.30 -0.04
CA ILE A 47 -10.75 -9.51 -0.16
C ILE A 47 -11.14 -9.50 -1.63
N TYR A 48 -12.40 -9.83 -1.92
CA TYR A 48 -13.00 -9.67 -3.23
C TYR A 48 -14.21 -8.75 -3.12
N ARG A 49 -14.32 -7.79 -4.03
CA ARG A 49 -15.40 -6.80 -4.05
C ARG A 49 -16.06 -6.81 -5.41
N THR A 50 -17.37 -6.62 -5.36
CA THR A 50 -18.27 -6.45 -6.50
C THR A 50 -19.12 -5.21 -6.25
N ASP A 51 -19.97 -4.84 -7.20
CA ASP A 51 -20.99 -3.83 -6.95
C ASP A 51 -21.96 -4.27 -5.84
N GLY A 52 -21.81 -3.68 -4.66
CA GLY A 52 -22.68 -3.89 -3.51
C GLY A 52 -22.28 -5.00 -2.53
N THR A 53 -21.26 -5.81 -2.83
CA THR A 53 -20.83 -6.88 -1.90
C THR A 53 -19.31 -6.92 -1.72
N LEU A 54 -18.89 -7.03 -0.45
CA LEU A 54 -17.53 -7.38 -0.06
C LEU A 54 -17.50 -8.80 0.51
N TYR A 55 -16.58 -9.59 -0.03
CA TYR A 55 -16.22 -10.92 0.41
C TYR A 55 -14.84 -10.88 1.04
N ARG A 56 -14.65 -11.56 2.16
CA ARG A 56 -13.37 -11.66 2.85
C ARG A 56 -13.11 -13.11 3.25
N ARG A 57 -11.95 -13.62 2.87
CA ARG A 57 -11.38 -14.87 3.34
C ARG A 57 -10.18 -14.54 4.22
N SER A 58 -10.10 -15.15 5.39
CA SER A 58 -8.93 -15.04 6.28
C SER A 58 -8.42 -16.42 6.60
N GLU A 59 -7.15 -16.64 6.34
CA GLU A 59 -6.45 -17.90 6.54
C GLU A 59 -5.27 -17.65 7.48
N THR A 60 -5.23 -18.42 8.55
CA THR A 60 -4.11 -18.52 9.48
C THR A 60 -3.66 -19.98 9.54
N GLU A 61 -2.58 -20.28 10.26
CA GLU A 61 -2.12 -21.67 10.42
C GLU A 61 -3.21 -22.62 10.94
N ASN A 62 -4.10 -22.14 11.81
CA ASN A 62 -5.05 -22.99 12.54
C ASN A 62 -6.51 -22.86 12.07
N ASP A 63 -6.83 -21.84 11.28
CA ASP A 63 -8.23 -21.53 10.96
C ASP A 63 -8.38 -20.83 9.62
N THR A 64 -9.52 -21.09 8.97
CA THR A 64 -9.97 -20.36 7.78
C THR A 64 -11.40 -19.90 8.00
N SER A 65 -11.61 -18.59 7.90
CA SER A 65 -12.93 -17.97 8.01
C SER A 65 -13.31 -17.23 6.74
N PHE A 66 -14.62 -17.18 6.49
CA PHE A 66 -15.23 -16.48 5.38
C PHE A 66 -16.25 -15.50 5.92
N GLN A 67 -16.33 -14.32 5.31
CA GLN A 67 -17.26 -13.27 5.68
C GLN A 67 -17.79 -12.59 4.42
N ARG A 68 -19.10 -12.38 4.39
CA ARG A 68 -19.78 -11.54 3.41
C ARG A 68 -20.45 -10.36 4.09
N ARG A 69 -20.38 -9.18 3.46
CA ARG A 69 -21.13 -8.00 3.87
C ARG A 69 -21.57 -7.17 2.68
N GLU A 70 -22.72 -6.52 2.83
CA GLU A 70 -23.15 -5.50 1.88
C GLU A 70 -22.26 -4.26 2.05
N GLN A 71 -21.67 -3.82 0.94
CA GLN A 71 -20.81 -2.65 0.90
C GLN A 71 -20.75 -2.15 -0.55
N ALA A 72 -21.02 -0.87 -0.77
CA ALA A 72 -20.91 -0.25 -2.08
C ALA A 72 -19.47 -0.35 -2.62
N PHE A 73 -19.35 -0.42 -3.94
CA PHE A 73 -18.04 -0.40 -4.60
C PHE A 73 -17.45 1.01 -4.51
N ASP A 74 -16.39 1.15 -3.73
CA ASP A 74 -15.69 2.42 -3.53
C ASP A 74 -14.32 2.36 -4.19
N ALA A 75 -14.24 2.95 -5.38
CA ALA A 75 -13.05 2.99 -6.21
C ALA A 75 -11.86 3.68 -5.50
N GLU A 76 -12.11 4.72 -4.71
CA GLU A 76 -11.05 5.48 -4.05
C GLU A 76 -10.28 4.62 -3.05
N ASN A 77 -11.02 3.82 -2.27
CA ASN A 77 -10.45 2.93 -1.26
C ASN A 77 -9.71 1.71 -1.85
N LEU A 78 -9.77 1.49 -3.16
CA LEU A 78 -9.20 0.31 -3.83
C LEU A 78 -7.87 0.55 -4.53
N THR A 79 -7.48 1.81 -4.67
CA THR A 79 -6.24 2.21 -5.35
C THR A 79 -5.02 2.16 -4.43
N ALA A 80 -5.19 1.75 -3.16
CA ALA A 80 -4.12 1.66 -2.17
C ALA A 80 -3.28 2.96 -2.10
N LEU A 81 -3.96 4.11 -2.12
CA LEU A 81 -3.30 5.42 -2.06
C LEU A 81 -2.79 5.75 -0.66
N ASP A 82 -3.29 5.10 0.40
CA ASP A 82 -2.93 5.44 1.77
C ASP A 82 -1.42 5.38 2.08
N PRO A 83 -0.64 4.40 1.58
CA PRO A 83 0.81 4.39 1.74
C PRO A 83 1.53 5.47 0.89
N VAL A 84 0.94 5.90 -0.23
CA VAL A 84 1.59 6.85 -1.17
C VAL A 84 1.23 8.31 -0.86
N ARG A 85 0.03 8.55 -0.31
CA ARG A 85 -0.50 9.86 0.05
C ARG A 85 0.49 10.73 0.84
N PRO A 86 1.20 10.22 1.86
CA PRO A 86 2.19 11.01 2.61
C PRO A 86 3.32 11.56 1.74
N LEU A 87 3.70 10.87 0.66
CA LEU A 87 4.73 11.34 -0.26
C LEU A 87 4.24 12.47 -1.18
N LEU A 88 2.94 12.48 -1.46
CA LEU A 88 2.31 13.49 -2.31
C LEU A 88 2.01 14.78 -1.54
N SER A 89 1.86 14.71 -0.22
CA SER A 89 1.83 15.91 0.62
C SER A 89 3.21 16.56 0.64
N ASN A 90 3.29 17.83 0.21
CA ASN A 90 4.50 18.67 0.24
C ASN A 90 5.58 18.33 -0.82
N ILE A 91 5.14 18.05 -2.05
CA ILE A 91 6.03 17.78 -3.21
C ILE A 91 7.07 18.89 -3.48
N SER A 92 6.81 20.13 -3.07
CA SER A 92 7.72 21.27 -3.27
C SER A 92 9.08 21.09 -2.59
N GLY A 93 9.20 20.20 -1.61
CA GLY A 93 10.46 19.89 -0.94
C GLY A 93 11.27 18.75 -1.58
N TYR A 94 10.82 18.21 -2.73
CA TYR A 94 11.50 17.12 -3.44
C TYR A 94 12.40 17.66 -4.56
N GLU A 95 13.56 17.05 -4.72
CA GLU A 95 14.40 17.22 -5.90
C GLU A 95 13.84 16.38 -7.05
N ALA A 96 13.78 16.96 -8.25
CA ALA A 96 13.26 16.29 -9.43
C ALA A 96 14.39 15.97 -10.41
N SER A 97 14.39 14.75 -10.93
CA SER A 97 15.27 14.30 -12.01
C SER A 97 14.45 13.63 -13.11
N VAL A 98 14.98 13.63 -14.34
CA VAL A 98 14.36 12.95 -15.48
C VAL A 98 15.20 11.72 -15.82
N GLY A 99 14.54 10.58 -15.98
CA GLY A 99 15.16 9.32 -16.36
C GLY A 99 14.38 8.60 -17.46
N ASP A 100 14.95 7.49 -17.90
CA ASP A 100 14.29 6.53 -18.78
C ASP A 100 14.13 5.19 -18.04
N ARG A 101 12.96 4.58 -18.17
CA ARG A 101 12.71 3.22 -17.68
C ARG A 101 11.91 2.46 -18.73
N ASP A 102 12.50 1.40 -19.25
CA ASP A 102 11.90 0.55 -20.29
C ASP A 102 11.46 1.33 -21.54
N GLY A 103 12.21 2.39 -21.91
CA GLY A 103 11.92 3.24 -23.06
C GLY A 103 10.81 4.28 -22.83
N ALA A 104 10.31 4.40 -21.59
CA ALA A 104 9.41 5.45 -21.18
C ALA A 104 10.15 6.54 -20.40
N THR A 105 9.86 7.80 -20.71
CA THR A 105 10.32 8.94 -19.90
C THR A 105 9.62 8.93 -18.56
N ILE A 106 10.40 8.99 -17.48
CA ILE A 106 9.93 9.02 -16.11
C ILE A 106 10.54 10.24 -15.41
N VAL A 107 9.74 10.98 -14.65
CA VAL A 107 10.21 11.98 -13.70
C VAL A 107 10.30 11.34 -12.33
N VAL A 108 11.46 11.41 -11.70
CA VAL A 108 11.71 10.88 -10.36
C VAL A 108 11.82 12.05 -9.39
N TYR A 109 11.06 11.99 -8.31
CA TYR A 109 11.09 12.93 -7.21
C TYR A 109 11.72 12.25 -5.99
N GLU A 110 12.73 12.87 -5.39
CA GLU A 110 13.49 12.35 -4.25
C GLU A 110 13.57 13.39 -3.13
N LYS A 111 13.56 12.94 -1.87
CA LYS A 111 13.73 13.79 -0.69
C LYS A 111 14.41 13.01 0.41
N ASP A 112 15.53 13.53 0.91
CA ASP A 112 16.29 12.98 2.03
C ASP A 112 16.31 13.99 3.19
N SER A 113 15.13 14.28 3.74
CA SER A 113 14.95 15.20 4.88
C SER A 113 13.61 14.98 5.57
N SER A 114 13.60 14.98 6.91
CA SER A 114 12.39 14.93 7.72
C SER A 114 11.66 16.28 7.84
N GLU A 115 12.19 17.36 7.26
CA GLU A 115 11.58 18.68 7.36
C GLU A 115 10.21 18.75 6.66
N GLY A 116 9.18 19.22 7.37
CA GLY A 116 7.83 19.37 6.82
C GLY A 116 7.13 18.04 6.54
N VAL A 117 7.50 17.00 7.29
CA VAL A 117 6.94 15.66 7.25
C VAL A 117 6.21 15.40 8.57
N ASP A 118 4.87 15.38 8.54
CA ASP A 118 4.09 15.43 9.79
C ASP A 118 3.34 14.13 10.13
N SER A 119 2.89 13.32 9.16
CA SER A 119 2.16 12.08 9.45
C SER A 119 2.34 10.99 8.39
N PHE A 120 2.38 9.74 8.84
CA PHE A 120 2.41 8.54 8.00
C PHE A 120 1.38 7.52 8.46
N TYR A 121 0.89 6.75 7.48
CA TYR A 121 0.02 5.62 7.75
C TYR A 121 0.69 4.64 8.72
N GLY A 122 -0.02 4.28 9.79
CA GLY A 122 0.44 3.30 10.78
C GLY A 122 1.35 3.87 11.88
N ILE A 123 1.75 5.14 11.82
CA ILE A 123 2.55 5.81 12.84
C ILE A 123 1.65 6.67 13.71
N ARG A 124 1.83 6.61 15.04
CA ARG A 124 1.08 7.44 15.99
C ARG A 124 1.49 8.90 15.85
N ASP A 125 0.54 9.82 15.98
CA ASP A 125 0.79 11.28 15.99
C ASP A 125 1.78 11.73 17.07
N SER A 126 2.00 10.92 18.11
CA SER A 126 2.97 11.19 19.18
C SER A 126 4.41 10.78 18.83
N ALA A 127 4.64 10.13 17.69
CA ALA A 127 5.97 9.69 17.28
C ALA A 127 6.81 10.89 16.82
N ASN A 128 8.07 10.94 17.25
CA ASN A 128 8.99 11.97 16.79
C ASN A 128 9.75 11.46 15.57
N ILE A 129 9.57 12.09 14.41
CA ILE A 129 10.27 11.71 13.18
C ILE A 129 11.74 12.14 13.27
N THR A 130 12.67 11.21 13.08
CA THR A 130 14.12 11.46 13.16
C THR A 130 14.77 11.52 11.79
N SER A 131 14.29 10.73 10.83
CA SER A 131 14.82 10.69 9.47
C SER A 131 13.72 10.36 8.46
N PHE A 132 13.91 10.79 7.22
CA PHE A 132 13.02 10.45 6.12
C PHE A 132 13.81 10.42 4.82
N SER A 133 13.63 9.36 4.04
CA SER A 133 14.07 9.24 2.66
C SER A 133 12.88 8.77 1.83
N GLY A 134 12.45 9.56 0.85
CA GLY A 134 11.29 9.29 0.03
C GLY A 134 11.59 9.44 -1.44
N ARG A 135 10.99 8.56 -2.26
CA ARG A 135 11.11 8.59 -3.71
C ARG A 135 9.79 8.21 -4.36
N PHE A 136 9.40 8.89 -5.44
CA PHE A 136 8.37 8.39 -6.32
C PHE A 136 8.64 8.75 -7.78
N ALA A 137 8.12 7.92 -8.68
CA ALA A 137 8.39 7.97 -10.10
C ALA A 137 7.09 8.15 -10.86
N VAL A 138 7.00 9.20 -11.67
CA VAL A 138 5.82 9.59 -12.43
C VAL A 138 6.14 9.46 -13.92
N ASP A 139 5.26 8.80 -14.68
CA ASP A 139 5.43 8.70 -16.12
C ASP A 139 4.93 9.93 -16.89
N ALA A 140 5.06 9.89 -18.22
CA ALA A 140 4.60 10.95 -19.11
C ALA A 140 3.07 11.19 -19.07
N ASP A 141 2.29 10.20 -18.62
CA ASP A 141 0.83 10.31 -18.46
C ASP A 141 0.43 10.87 -17.09
N GLY A 142 1.40 11.18 -16.22
CA GLY A 142 1.17 11.70 -14.88
C GLY A 142 0.83 10.63 -13.84
N ILE A 143 1.06 9.34 -14.15
CA ILE A 143 0.76 8.22 -13.27
C ILE A 143 1.99 7.93 -12.40
N VAL A 144 1.78 7.83 -11.08
CA VAL A 144 2.80 7.33 -10.15
C VAL A 144 2.98 5.83 -10.38
N ARG A 145 4.09 5.45 -11.02
CA ARG A 145 4.43 4.05 -11.34
C ARG A 145 5.07 3.32 -10.18
N SER A 146 5.87 4.03 -9.38
CA SER A 146 6.46 3.47 -8.17
C SER A 146 6.63 4.55 -7.12
N ALA A 147 6.54 4.17 -5.86
CA ALA A 147 6.86 5.01 -4.73
C ALA A 147 7.53 4.17 -3.65
N SER A 148 8.48 4.76 -2.93
CA SER A 148 9.15 4.11 -1.80
C SER A 148 9.53 5.14 -0.77
N TYR A 149 9.51 4.77 0.50
CA TYR A 149 10.10 5.58 1.54
C TYR A 149 10.59 4.76 2.72
N GLU A 150 11.57 5.32 3.40
CA GLU A 150 12.05 4.91 4.71
C GLU A 150 11.90 6.06 5.69
N LEU A 151 11.40 5.73 6.89
CA LEU A 151 11.12 6.67 7.95
C LEU A 151 11.72 6.16 9.26
N GLY A 152 12.63 6.94 9.84
CA GLY A 152 13.07 6.75 11.22
C GLY A 152 12.18 7.55 12.17
N TYR A 153 11.75 6.92 13.27
CA TYR A 153 10.95 7.60 14.28
C TYR A 153 11.23 7.07 15.69
N ILE A 154 11.01 7.92 16.70
CA ILE A 154 11.13 7.55 18.11
C ILE A 154 9.74 7.43 18.74
N VAL A 155 9.51 6.33 19.43
CA VAL A 155 8.34 6.10 20.28
C VAL A 155 8.78 5.38 21.56
N ASP A 156 8.28 5.84 22.71
CA ASP A 156 8.66 5.33 24.04
C ASP A 156 10.20 5.32 24.28
N GLY A 157 10.92 6.29 23.69
CA GLY A 157 12.37 6.42 23.82
C GLY A 157 13.20 5.43 22.98
N GLN A 158 12.55 4.63 22.14
CA GLN A 158 13.20 3.70 21.22
C GLN A 158 13.08 4.19 19.77
N GLU A 159 14.19 4.15 19.04
CA GLU A 159 14.22 4.40 17.61
C GLU A 159 13.69 3.18 16.85
N ARG A 160 12.86 3.42 15.84
CA ARG A 160 12.16 2.43 15.02
C ARG A 160 12.16 2.90 13.57
N THR A 161 11.89 1.96 12.67
CA THR A 161 11.87 2.22 11.23
C THR A 161 10.55 1.77 10.61
N LEU A 162 10.10 2.51 9.60
CA LEU A 162 9.05 2.12 8.67
C LEU A 162 9.61 2.19 7.26
N ALA A 163 9.48 1.11 6.50
CA ALA A 163 9.83 1.04 5.09
C ALA A 163 8.61 0.64 4.26
N VAL A 164 8.40 1.33 3.15
CA VAL A 164 7.30 1.06 2.22
C VAL A 164 7.83 1.06 0.80
N GLU A 165 7.39 0.09 0.02
CA GLU A 165 7.60 0.03 -1.42
C GLU A 165 6.26 -0.18 -2.10
N TYR A 166 5.98 0.58 -3.14
CA TYR A 166 4.72 0.59 -3.88
C TYR A 166 5.00 0.62 -5.38
N THR A 167 4.23 -0.15 -6.15
CA THR A 167 4.31 -0.17 -7.62
C THR A 167 2.92 -0.31 -8.24
N VAL A 168 2.72 0.37 -9.37
CA VAL A 168 1.53 0.30 -10.22
C VAL A 168 1.90 -0.17 -11.62
N SER A 169 1.12 -1.10 -12.14
CA SER A 169 1.25 -1.64 -13.49
C SER A 169 -0.13 -1.95 -14.09
N ALA A 170 -0.18 -2.26 -15.39
CA ALA A 170 -1.40 -2.68 -16.10
C ALA A 170 -2.61 -1.75 -15.86
N VAL A 171 -2.37 -0.43 -15.88
CA VAL A 171 -3.41 0.60 -15.71
C VAL A 171 -4.32 0.56 -16.93
N GLY A 172 -5.62 0.40 -16.72
CA GLY A 172 -6.61 0.28 -17.80
C GLY A 172 -6.71 -1.10 -18.46
N GLU A 173 -5.85 -2.05 -18.09
CA GLU A 173 -5.79 -3.38 -18.71
C GLU A 173 -6.11 -4.53 -17.73
N THR A 174 -6.53 -4.19 -16.50
CA THR A 174 -6.72 -5.18 -15.43
C THR A 174 -8.13 -5.76 -15.48
N SER A 175 -8.23 -7.08 -15.65
CA SER A 175 -9.47 -7.85 -15.46
C SER A 175 -9.47 -8.60 -14.12
N VAL A 176 -10.62 -8.67 -13.44
CA VAL A 176 -10.75 -9.40 -12.16
C VAL A 176 -11.85 -10.48 -12.24
N SER A 177 -11.45 -11.73 -12.05
CA SER A 177 -12.35 -12.88 -11.95
C SER A 177 -12.83 -13.10 -10.52
N GLU A 178 -14.05 -13.60 -10.39
CA GLU A 178 -14.62 -14.02 -9.11
C GLU A 178 -13.87 -15.24 -8.55
N PRO A 179 -13.44 -15.21 -7.27
CA PRO A 179 -12.82 -16.38 -6.64
C PRO A 179 -13.82 -17.47 -6.26
N ASP A 180 -13.44 -18.74 -6.41
CA ASP A 180 -14.29 -19.91 -6.09
C ASP A 180 -14.71 -20.04 -4.61
N TRP A 181 -14.16 -19.22 -3.72
CA TRP A 181 -14.48 -19.25 -2.29
C TRP A 181 -15.63 -18.31 -1.90
N THR A 182 -16.10 -17.45 -2.80
CA THR A 182 -17.17 -16.48 -2.51
C THR A 182 -18.48 -17.15 -2.12
N ASP A 183 -18.75 -18.36 -2.63
CA ASP A 183 -19.92 -19.18 -2.27
C ASP A 183 -19.91 -19.67 -0.81
N ARG A 184 -18.75 -19.61 -0.13
CA ARG A 184 -18.60 -20.06 1.26
C ARG A 184 -18.75 -18.93 2.28
N ALA A 185 -18.95 -17.69 1.83
CA ALA A 185 -18.91 -16.47 2.64
C ALA A 185 -20.27 -15.96 3.10
#